data_AF-A0A6H0XS58-F1
#
_entry.id   AF-A0A6H0XS58-F1
#
_cell.length_a   1.000
_cell.length_b   1.000
_cell.length_c   1.000
_cell.angle_alpha   90.00
_cell.angle_beta   90.00
_cell.angle_gamma   90.00
#
_symmetry.space_group_name_H-M   'P 1'
#
loop_
_entity.id
_entity.type
_entity.pdbx_description
1 polymer ?
#
loop_
_entity_poly.entity_id
_entity_poly.type
_entity_poly.pdbx_seq_one_letter_code
_entity_poly.pdbx_strand_id
1 'polypeptide(L)'
;MQQRALPTHIRYMASKSAADLAIEEITELYSTAQDEFEIAMEETEKMSVYAEGDREAAKEELEKVQTAYKKIVNGSDKQLAEEVSRRIGTRIRELENGVKRMEEIAMEHD
;
A
#
# COMPACT_ATOMS: atom_id res chain seq x y z
N MET A 1 -2.71 24.28 44.97
CA MET A 1 -2.42 24.24 43.53
C MET A 1 -2.65 22.80 43.06
N GLN A 2 -3.74 22.55 42.33
CA GLN A 2 -4.10 21.19 41.90
C GLN A 2 -3.60 21.01 40.46
N GLN A 3 -2.61 20.15 40.27
CA GLN A 3 -2.14 19.77 38.94
C GLN A 3 -3.27 18.98 38.24
N ARG A 4 -3.97 19.62 37.30
CA ARG A 4 -4.87 18.94 36.38
C ARG A 4 -4.00 18.11 35.42
N ALA A 5 -3.95 16.80 35.64
CA ALA A 5 -3.44 15.88 34.64
C ALA A 5 -4.32 16.00 33.39
N LEU A 6 -3.70 16.30 32.25
CA LEU A 6 -4.42 16.39 30.98
C LEU A 6 -4.95 14.99 30.60
N PRO A 7 -6.17 14.89 30.04
CA PRO A 7 -6.72 13.63 29.57
C PRO A 7 -5.80 12.97 28.54
N THR A 8 -5.63 11.65 28.65
CA THR A 8 -4.79 10.80 27.81
C THR A 8 -5.02 10.98 26.30
N HIS A 9 -6.25 11.34 25.90
CA HIS A 9 -6.60 11.62 24.50
C HIS A 9 -5.91 12.87 23.92
N ILE A 10 -5.58 13.87 24.73
CA ILE A 10 -4.90 15.10 24.27
C ILE A 10 -3.46 14.80 23.86
N ARG A 11 -2.85 13.75 24.42
CA ARG A 11 -1.49 13.29 24.04
C ARG A 11 -1.44 12.62 22.67
N TYR A 12 -2.52 11.95 22.26
CA TYR A 12 -2.61 11.26 20.97
C TYR A 12 -2.68 12.22 19.78
N MET A 13 -3.17 13.45 20.01
CA MET A 13 -3.27 14.49 18.96
C MET A 13 -2.04 15.42 18.87
N ALA A 14 -1.01 15.24 19.71
CA ALA A 14 0.07 16.23 19.85
C ALA A 14 1.28 16.03 18.92
N SER A 15 1.44 14.89 18.23
CA SER A 15 2.32 14.73 17.06
C SER A 15 2.04 13.36 16.43
N LYS A 16 1.64 13.30 15.15
CA LYS A 16 1.67 12.02 14.43
C LYS A 16 3.09 11.46 14.49
N SER A 17 3.25 10.18 14.82
CA SER A 17 4.57 9.55 14.80
C SER A 17 5.08 9.46 13.36
N ALA A 18 6.39 9.28 13.18
CA ALA A 18 6.95 9.01 11.86
C ALA A 18 6.30 7.77 11.20
N ALA A 19 5.91 6.78 12.02
CA ALA A 19 5.20 5.60 11.55
C ALA A 19 3.79 5.92 11.07
N ASP A 20 3.07 6.83 11.72
CA ASP A 20 1.71 7.20 11.30
C ASP A 20 1.74 7.96 9.96
N LEU A 21 2.70 8.88 9.79
CA LEU A 21 2.88 9.59 8.51
C LEU A 21 3.25 8.63 7.38
N ALA A 22 4.18 7.71 7.64
CA ALA A 22 4.58 6.69 6.67
C ALA A 22 3.41 5.77 6.28
N ILE A 23 2.59 5.36 7.25
CA ILE A 23 1.44 4.49 6.99
C ILE A 23 0.36 5.22 6.21
N GLU A 24 0.12 6.51 6.48
CA GLU A 24 -0.81 7.31 5.70
C GLU A 24 -0.37 7.42 4.23
N GLU A 25 0.89 7.78 3.98
CA GLU A 25 1.44 7.88 2.62
C GLU A 25 1.32 6.54 1.87
N ILE A 26 1.73 5.43 2.49
CA ILE A 26 1.62 4.11 1.86
C ILE A 26 0.15 3.71 1.66
N THR A 27 -0.75 4.08 2.58
CA THR A 27 -2.18 3.74 2.46
C THR A 27 -2.84 4.50 1.31
N GLU A 28 -2.46 5.75 1.09
CA GLU A 28 -2.94 6.54 -0.06
C GLU A 28 -2.48 5.91 -1.38
N LEU A 29 -1.18 5.60 -1.52
CA LEU A 29 -0.66 4.91 -2.70
C LEU A 29 -1.32 3.53 -2.89
N TYR A 30 -1.53 2.79 -1.79
CA TYR A 30 -2.18 1.48 -1.83
C TYR A 30 -3.62 1.58 -2.34
N SER A 31 -4.36 2.63 -1.94
CA SER A 31 -5.73 2.83 -2.41
C SER A 31 -5.76 2.99 -3.92
N THR A 32 -4.88 3.84 -4.48
CA THR A 32 -4.78 4.03 -5.93
C THR A 32 -4.38 2.73 -6.63
N ALA A 33 -3.36 2.01 -6.12
CA ALA A 33 -2.94 0.75 -6.71
C ALA A 33 -4.03 -0.33 -6.65
N GLN A 34 -4.86 -0.33 -5.60
CA GLN A 34 -5.99 -1.24 -5.49
C GLN A 34 -7.07 -0.91 -6.52
N ASP A 35 -7.43 0.36 -6.70
CA ASP A 35 -8.44 0.77 -7.67
C ASP A 35 -8.04 0.38 -9.11
N GLU A 36 -6.78 0.64 -9.48
CA GLU A 36 -6.25 0.25 -10.80
C GLU A 36 -6.18 -1.28 -10.96
N PHE A 37 -5.80 -2.01 -9.90
CA PHE A 37 -5.81 -3.47 -9.92
C PHE A 37 -7.23 -4.04 -10.15
N GLU A 38 -8.24 -3.46 -9.51
CA GLU A 38 -9.63 -3.90 -9.68
C GLU A 38 -10.12 -3.69 -11.12
N ILE A 39 -9.79 -2.54 -11.73
CA ILE A 39 -10.07 -2.27 -13.15
C ILE A 39 -9.34 -3.26 -14.05
N ALA A 40 -8.03 -3.43 -13.83
CA ALA A 40 -7.19 -4.29 -14.65
C ALA A 40 -7.62 -5.77 -14.58
N MET A 41 -8.02 -6.25 -13.41
CA MET A 41 -8.57 -7.58 -13.23
C MET A 41 -9.88 -7.76 -14.00
N GLU A 42 -10.82 -6.82 -13.85
CA GLU A 42 -12.12 -6.88 -14.54
C GLU A 42 -11.94 -6.92 -16.07
N GLU A 43 -11.07 -6.08 -16.61
CA GLU A 43 -10.82 -6.00 -18.05
C GLU A 43 -10.04 -7.22 -18.58
N THR A 44 -9.13 -7.77 -17.77
CA THR A 44 -8.43 -9.04 -18.09
C THR A 44 -9.40 -10.22 -18.14
N GLU A 45 -10.32 -10.34 -17.18
CA GLU A 45 -11.35 -11.39 -17.17
C GLU A 45 -12.32 -11.28 -18.35
N LYS A 46 -12.58 -10.06 -18.84
CA LYS A 46 -13.39 -9.82 -20.04
C LYS A 46 -12.64 -10.04 -21.36
N MET A 47 -11.33 -10.31 -21.32
CA MET A 47 -10.47 -10.36 -22.51
C MET A 47 -10.61 -9.10 -23.37
N SER A 48 -10.69 -7.93 -22.74
CA SER A 48 -10.89 -6.66 -23.46
C SER A 48 -9.59 -6.18 -24.11
N VAL A 49 -9.72 -5.32 -25.14
CA VAL A 49 -8.56 -4.70 -25.79
C VAL A 49 -7.81 -3.70 -24.90
N TYR A 50 -8.42 -3.27 -23.78
CA TYR A 50 -7.82 -2.33 -22.84
C TYR A 50 -7.03 -3.03 -21.73
N ALA A 51 -7.26 -4.33 -21.54
CA ALA A 51 -6.69 -5.12 -20.46
C ALA A 51 -5.16 -4.98 -20.35
N GLU A 52 -4.41 -4.92 -21.45
CA GLU A 52 -2.94 -4.74 -21.38
C GLU A 52 -2.56 -3.40 -20.74
N GLY A 53 -3.19 -2.30 -21.17
CA GLY A 53 -2.91 -0.97 -20.61
C GLY A 53 -3.29 -0.86 -19.14
N ASP A 54 -4.43 -1.43 -18.75
CA ASP A 54 -4.89 -1.41 -17.36
C ASP A 54 -3.97 -2.25 -16.47
N ARG A 55 -3.50 -3.42 -16.97
CA ARG A 55 -2.49 -4.22 -16.25
C ARG A 55 -1.18 -3.47 -16.05
N GLU A 56 -0.71 -2.71 -17.03
CA GLU A 56 0.47 -1.85 -16.88
C GLU A 56 0.24 -0.76 -15.83
N ALA A 57 -0.93 -0.11 -15.81
CA ALA A 57 -1.27 0.90 -14.80
C ALA A 57 -1.26 0.32 -13.38
N ALA A 58 -1.90 -0.85 -13.17
CA ALA A 58 -1.90 -1.54 -11.88
C ALA A 58 -0.47 -1.91 -11.42
N LYS A 59 0.42 -2.29 -12.34
CA LYS A 59 1.83 -2.57 -12.04
C LYS A 59 2.61 -1.32 -11.66
N GLU A 60 2.42 -0.23 -12.38
CA GLU A 60 3.08 1.04 -12.08
C GLU A 60 2.69 1.55 -10.68
N GLU A 61 1.40 1.52 -10.34
CA GLU A 61 0.93 1.95 -9.03
C GLU A 61 1.39 1.01 -7.91
N LEU A 62 1.40 -0.31 -8.13
CA LEU A 62 2.00 -1.25 -7.19
C LEU A 62 3.50 -0.98 -6.97
N GLU A 63 4.25 -0.62 -8.03
CA GLU A 63 5.67 -0.27 -7.90
C GLU A 63 5.87 0.97 -7.02
N LYS A 64 4.98 1.97 -7.11
CA LYS A 64 4.99 3.16 -6.23
C LYS A 64 4.79 2.76 -4.76
N VAL A 65 3.81 1.90 -4.47
CA VAL A 65 3.56 1.36 -3.12
C VAL A 65 4.79 0.62 -2.59
N GLN A 66 5.35 -0.29 -3.39
CA GLN A 66 6.53 -1.06 -3.03
C GLN A 66 7.74 -0.16 -2.77
N THR A 67 7.94 0.86 -3.60
CA THR A 67 9.07 1.78 -3.49
C THR A 67 8.98 2.59 -2.20
N ALA A 68 7.81 3.15 -1.88
CA ALA A 68 7.57 3.86 -0.63
C ALA A 68 7.82 2.95 0.59
N TYR A 69 7.26 1.75 0.57
CA TYR A 69 7.44 0.76 1.63
C TYR A 69 8.92 0.34 1.80
N LYS A 70 9.59 -0.06 0.71
CA LYS A 70 11.00 -0.50 0.70
C LYS A 70 11.94 0.60 1.21
N LYS A 71 11.68 1.86 0.84
CA LYS A 71 12.47 3.01 1.32
C LYS A 71 12.46 3.11 2.84
N ILE A 72 11.33 2.82 3.48
CA ILE A 72 11.18 2.87 4.94
C ILE A 72 11.80 1.62 5.59
N VAL A 73 11.44 0.42 5.14
CA VAL A 73 11.90 -0.82 5.80
C VAL A 73 13.38 -1.09 5.64
N ASN A 74 14.00 -0.60 4.56
CA ASN A 74 15.44 -0.68 4.34
C ASN A 74 16.21 0.48 5.01
N GLY A 75 15.51 1.40 5.68
CA GLY A 75 16.09 2.52 6.39
C GLY A 75 16.94 2.13 7.61
N SER A 76 17.63 3.13 8.16
CA SER A 76 18.44 2.99 9.37
C SER A 76 17.61 2.92 10.65
N ASP A 77 16.40 3.49 10.66
CA ASP A 77 15.49 3.45 11.80
C ASP A 77 14.76 2.09 11.85
N LYS A 78 15.27 1.19 12.69
CA LYS A 78 14.74 -0.18 12.83
C LYS A 78 13.38 -0.23 13.49
N GLN A 79 13.10 0.68 14.43
CA GLN A 79 11.81 0.72 15.11
C GLN A 79 10.71 1.18 14.15
N LEU A 80 11.00 2.19 13.33
CA LEU A 80 10.09 2.62 12.28
C LEU A 80 9.84 1.51 11.25
N ALA A 81 10.91 0.84 10.80
CA ALA A 81 10.82 -0.26 9.84
C ALA A 81 9.93 -1.41 10.35
N GLU A 82 10.11 -1.83 11.60
CA GLU A 82 9.32 -2.90 12.22
C GLU A 82 7.84 -2.51 12.34
N GLU A 83 7.55 -1.30 12.80
CA GLU A 83 6.16 -0.83 12.98
C GLU A 83 5.42 -0.72 11.64
N VAL A 84 6.07 -0.16 10.61
CA VAL A 84 5.49 -0.04 9.27
C VAL A 84 5.29 -1.42 8.66
N SER A 85 6.30 -2.30 8.73
CA SER A 85 6.20 -3.67 8.22
C SER A 85 5.04 -4.43 8.86
N ARG A 86 4.88 -4.34 10.19
CA ARG A 86 3.81 -5.00 10.93
C ARG A 86 2.42 -4.51 10.53
N ARG A 87 2.25 -3.21 10.29
CA ARG A 87 0.93 -2.59 10.04
C ARG A 87 0.43 -2.77 8.61
N ILE A 88 1.31 -2.69 7.61
CA ILE A 88 0.88 -2.67 6.19
C ILE A 88 1.54 -3.73 5.30
N GLY A 89 2.60 -4.39 5.77
CA GLY A 89 3.38 -5.32 4.94
C GLY A 89 2.61 -6.56 4.47
N THR A 90 1.57 -7.01 5.19
CA THR A 90 0.70 -8.09 4.70
C THR A 90 -0.18 -7.65 3.54
N ARG A 91 -0.81 -6.47 3.63
CA ARG A 91 -1.68 -5.93 2.57
C ARG A 91 -0.91 -5.72 1.27
N ILE A 92 0.31 -5.19 1.35
CA ILE A 92 1.17 -5.01 0.16
C ILE A 92 1.44 -6.36 -0.51
N ARG A 93 1.81 -7.40 0.27
CA ARG A 93 2.04 -8.75 -0.27
C ARG A 93 0.79 -9.39 -0.87
N GLU A 94 -0.38 -9.10 -0.32
CA GLU A 94 -1.65 -9.57 -0.90
C GLU A 94 -1.88 -8.93 -2.27
N LEU A 95 -1.69 -7.61 -2.40
CA LEU A 95 -1.79 -6.90 -3.67
C LEU A 95 -0.74 -7.38 -4.69
N GLU A 96 0.51 -7.61 -4.26
CA GLU A 96 1.58 -8.19 -5.10
C GLU A 96 1.18 -9.54 -5.69
N ASN A 97 0.65 -10.44 -4.85
CA ASN A 97 0.19 -11.74 -5.31
C ASN A 97 -1.04 -11.64 -6.21
N GLY A 98 -1.92 -10.67 -5.96
CA GLY A 98 -3.06 -10.35 -6.83
C GLY A 98 -2.61 -9.95 -8.23
N VAL A 99 -1.73 -8.96 -8.34
CA VAL A 99 -1.17 -8.50 -9.61
C VAL A 99 -0.44 -9.63 -10.34
N LYS A 100 0.34 -10.44 -9.63
CA LYS A 100 1.00 -11.60 -10.25
C LYS A 100 -0.01 -12.59 -10.84
N ARG A 101 -1.08 -12.90 -10.11
CA ARG A 101 -2.14 -13.81 -10.58
C ARG A 101 -2.88 -13.23 -11.79
N MET A 102 -3.09 -11.92 -11.83
CA MET A 102 -3.64 -11.23 -12.99
C MET A 102 -2.79 -11.45 -14.24
N GLU A 103 -1.46 -11.34 -14.11
CA GLU A 103 -0.53 -11.59 -15.21
C GLU A 103 -0.55 -13.06 -15.65
N GLU A 104 -0.64 -14.00 -14.72
CA GLU A 104 -0.81 -15.43 -15.02
C GLU A 104 -2.08 -15.68 -15.85
N ILE A 105 -3.21 -15.06 -15.47
CA ILE A 105 -4.47 -15.15 -16.23
C ILE A 105 -4.32 -14.56 -17.64
N ALA A 106 -3.70 -13.38 -17.76
CA ALA A 106 -3.48 -12.75 -19.07
C ALA A 106 -2.65 -13.64 -20.00
N MET A 107 -1.60 -14.29 -19.48
CA MET A 107 -0.77 -15.23 -20.24
C MET A 107 -1.50 -16.52 -20.67
N GLU A 108 -2.54 -16.95 -19.94
CA GLU A 108 -3.37 -18.09 -20.34
C GLU A 108 -4.34 -17.76 -21.49
N HIS A 109 -4.61 -16.47 -21.72
CA HIS A 109 -5.56 -15.97 -22.70
C HIS A 109 -4.95 -15.45 -24.02
N ASP A 110 -3.62 -15.32 -24.09
CA ASP A 110 -2.85 -15.00 -25.31
C ASP A 110 -2.63 -16.23 -26.21
#